data_AF-A0A7C7ZRU5-F1
#
_entry.id   AF-A0A7C7ZRU5-F1
#
_cell.length_a   1.000
_cell.length_b   1.000
_cell.length_c   1.000
_cell.angle_alpha   90.00
_cell.angle_beta   90.00
_cell.angle_gamma   90.00
#
_symmetry.space_group_name_H-M   'P 1'
#
loop_
_entity.id
_entity.type
_entity.pdbx_description
1 polymer ?
#
loop_
_entity_poly.entity_id
_entity_poly.type
_entity_poly.pdbx_seq_one_letter_code
_entity_poly.pdbx_strand_id
1 'polypeptide(L)' 'MPMIKVNDMEMYYEVHGRGFPLLLIMGLKRNTEWWYRQIPELSRHFQVIAFDNRGAGRTD' A
#
# COMPACT_ATOMS: atom_id res chain seq x y z
N MET A 1 9.82 -7.90 -2.18
CA MET A 1 8.93 -6.73 -2.09
C MET A 1 8.00 -6.81 -3.28
N PRO A 2 6.67 -6.88 -3.09
CA PRO A 2 5.75 -7.10 -4.21
C PRO A 2 5.73 -5.87 -5.12
N MET A 3 5.98 -6.08 -6.41
CA MET A 3 5.82 -5.07 -7.46
C MET A 3 4.75 -5.55 -8.43
N ILE A 4 4.02 -4.62 -9.04
CA ILE A 4 3.09 -4.91 -10.12
C ILE A 4 3.26 -3.88 -11.23
N LYS A 5 3.30 -4.35 -12.48
CA LYS A 5 3.31 -3.48 -13.65
C LYS A 5 1.95 -2.81 -13.80
N VAL A 6 1.91 -1.49 -13.73
CA VAL A 6 0.72 -0.66 -13.97
C VAL A 6 1.07 0.33 -15.08
N ASN A 7 0.49 0.13 -16.26
CA ASN A 7 0.86 0.86 -17.49
C ASN A 7 2.37 0.71 -17.81
N ASP A 8 3.09 1.83 -17.74
CA ASP A 8 4.50 2.01 -18.08
C ASP A 8 5.43 2.07 -16.85
N MET A 9 4.92 1.77 -15.65
CA MET A 9 5.68 1.83 -14.39
C MET A 9 5.53 0.57 -13.53
N GLU A 10 6.54 0.30 -12.69
CA GLU A 10 6.48 -0.72 -11.64
C GLU A 10 5.99 -0.09 -10.33
N MET A 11 4.86 -0.58 -9.82
CA MET A 11 4.24 -0.07 -8.59
C MET A 11 4.47 -1.02 -7.41
N TYR A 12 5.01 -0.49 -6.32
CA TYR A 12 5.13 -1.22 -5.06
C TYR A 12 3.79 -1.27 -4.33
N TYR A 13 3.45 -2.44 -3.80
CA TYR A 13 2.28 -2.62 -2.97
C TYR A 13 2.51 -3.68 -1.89
N GLU A 14 1.67 -3.63 -0.87
CA GLU A 14 1.59 -4.60 0.20
C GLU A 14 0.13 -5.04 0.39
N VAL A 15 -0.05 -6.31 0.77
CA VAL A 15 -1.36 -6.86 1.13
C VAL A 15 -1.25 -7.53 2.48
N HIS A 16 -2.14 -7.18 3.40
CA HIS A 16 -2.14 -7.65 4.78
C HIS A 16 -3.53 -8.11 5.19
N GLY A 17 -3.58 -9.11 6.06
CA GLY A 17 -4.86 -9.63 6.58
C GLY A 17 -5.70 -10.35 5.53
N ARG A 18 -6.98 -10.54 5.87
CA ARG A 18 -8.02 -11.18 5.04
C ARG A 18 -9.35 -10.51 5.37
N GLY A 19 -10.31 -10.53 4.44
CA GLY A 19 -11.64 -9.95 4.66
C GLY A 19 -12.05 -9.02 3.52
N PHE A 20 -12.97 -8.09 3.81
CA PHE A 20 -13.38 -7.09 2.82
C PHE A 20 -12.19 -6.18 2.45
N PRO A 21 -11.94 -5.90 1.16
CA PRO A 21 -10.75 -5.14 0.75
C PRO A 21 -10.85 -3.69 1.20
N LEU A 22 -9.75 -3.18 1.77
CA LEU A 22 -9.58 -1.79 2.17
C LEU A 22 -8.31 -1.24 1.52
N LEU A 23 -8.46 -0.30 0.58
CA LEU A 23 -7.34 0.36 -0.09
C LEU A 23 -6.93 1.62 0.69
N LEU A 24 -5.64 1.71 1.04
CA LEU A 24 -5.05 2.87 1.68
C LEU A 24 -4.26 3.68 0.65
N ILE A 25 -4.62 4.95 0.47
CA ILE A 25 -3.96 5.90 -0.44
C ILE A 25 -3.25 6.96 0.41
N MET A 26 -1.94 7.10 0.24
CA MET A 26 -1.12 8.01 1.04
C MET A 26 -1.22 9.46 0.54
N GLY A 27 -1.10 10.40 1.49
CA GLY A 27 -1.03 11.84 1.21
C GLY A 27 0.34 12.32 0.71
N LEU A 28 0.46 13.65 0.58
CA LEU A 28 1.63 14.32 0.02
C LEU A 28 2.95 13.98 0.78
N LYS A 29 4.03 13.74 0.01
CA LYS A 29 5.41 13.49 0.50
C LYS A 29 5.59 12.28 1.43
N ARG A 30 4.65 11.33 1.41
CA ARG A 30 4.68 10.11 2.23
C ARG A 30 4.50 8.86 1.35
N ASN A 31 4.80 7.69 1.90
CA ASN A 31 4.70 6.38 1.26
C ASN A 31 4.05 5.35 2.21
N THR A 32 3.97 4.08 1.80
CA THR A 32 3.31 3.00 2.56
C THR A 32 3.81 2.84 3.99
N GLU A 33 5.08 3.13 4.27
CA GLU A 33 5.69 2.97 5.61
C GLU A 33 5.03 3.84 6.69
N TRP A 34 4.36 4.92 6.28
CA TRP A 34 3.66 5.81 7.21
C TRP A 34 2.36 5.24 7.77
N TRP A 35 1.93 4.07 7.27
CA TRP A 35 0.82 3.31 7.82
C TRP A 35 1.23 2.30 8.90
N TYR A 36 2.45 2.39 9.45
CA TYR A 36 2.99 1.42 10.41
C TYR A 36 2.11 1.15 11.65
N ARG A 37 1.21 2.08 12.03
CA ARG A 37 0.24 1.87 13.12
C ARG A 37 -1.11 1.36 12.63
N GLN A 38 -1.53 1.77 11.45
CA GLN A 38 -2.86 1.50 10.91
C GLN A 38 -2.94 0.12 10.28
N ILE A 39 -1.91 -0.32 9.55
CA ILE A 39 -1.89 -1.64 8.89
C ILE A 39 -2.11 -2.77 9.90
N PRO A 40 -1.38 -2.86 11.04
CA PRO A 40 -1.57 -3.95 11.99
C PRO A 40 -3.00 -4.02 12.56
N GLU A 41 -3.60 -2.86 12.88
CA GLU A 41 -4.95 -2.81 13.45
C GLU A 41 -6.03 -3.11 12.40
N LEU A 42 -5.97 -2.46 11.23
CA LEU A 42 -6.96 -2.64 10.18
C LEU A 42 -6.94 -4.06 9.59
N SER A 43 -5.76 -4.69 9.50
CA SER A 43 -5.60 -6.04 8.94
C SER A 43 -6.24 -7.15 9.78
N ARG A 44 -6.66 -6.84 11.02
CA ARG A 44 -7.46 -7.75 11.86
C ARG A 44 -8.90 -7.88 11.36
N HIS A 45 -9.37 -6.90 10.57
CA HIS A 45 -10.77 -6.78 10.14
C HIS A 45 -10.93 -6.78 8.61
N PHE A 46 -9.89 -6.37 7.87
CA PHE A 46 -9.93 -6.16 6.43
C PHE A 46 -8.77 -6.85 5.72
N GLN A 47 -8.91 -7.09 4.42
CA GLN A 47 -7.77 -7.30 3.54
C GLN A 47 -7.22 -5.94 3.14
N VAL A 48 -6.23 -5.45 3.89
CA VAL A 48 -5.64 -4.13 3.69
C VAL A 48 -4.69 -4.17 2.51
N ILE A 49 -4.88 -3.27 1.57
CA ILE A 49 -4.02 -3.07 0.39
C ILE A 49 -3.44 -1.67 0.52
N ALA A 50 -2.11 -1.55 0.50
CA ALA A 50 -1.43 -0.26 0.51
C ALA A 50 -0.37 -0.24 -0.60
N PHE A 51 -0.12 0.93 -1.17
CA PHE A 51 0.84 1.08 -2.26
C PHE A 51 1.56 2.42 -2.18
N ASP A 52 2.73 2.46 -2.80
CA ASP A 52 3.47 3.70 -2.97
C ASP A 52 2.96 4.41 -4.22
N ASN A 53 2.47 5.66 -4.06
CA ASN A 53 2.10 6.53 -5.18
C ASN A 53 3.29 6.69 -6.15
N ARG A 54 2.99 7.04 -7.41
CA ARG A 54 4.00 7.39 -8.42
C ARG A 54 5.02 8.40 -7.88
N GLY A 55 6.31 8.12 -8.04
CA GLY A 55 7.42 8.94 -7.56
C GLY A 55 7.58 8.98 -6.03
N ALA A 56 6.94 8.07 -5.29
CA ALA A 56 7.09 7.95 -3.84
C ALA A 56 7.64 6.57 -3.47
N GLY A 57 8.44 6.52 -2.41
CA GLY A 57 8.95 5.27 -1.86
C GLY A 57 9.66 4.41 -2.90
N ARG A 58 9.06 3.27 -3.24
CA ARG A 58 9.62 2.23 -4.13
C ARG A 58 8.99 2.21 -5.52
N THR A 59 7.98 3.03 -5.77
CA THR A 59 7.33 3.16 -7.08
C THR A 59 8.03 4.24 -7.90
N ASP A 60 8.24 3.96 -9.19
CA ASP A 60 8.78 4.91 -10.18
C ASP A 60 7.97 6.22 -10.27
#